data_AF-A0A9P9T952-F1
#
_entry.id   AF-A0A9P9T952-F1
#
_cell.length_a   1.000
_cell.length_b   1.000
_cell.length_c   1.000
_cell.angle_alpha   90.00
_cell.angle_beta   90.00
_cell.angle_gamma   90.00
#
_symmetry.space_group_name_H-M   'P 1'
#
loop_
_entity.id
_entity.type
_entity.pdbx_description
1 polymer ?
#
loop_
_entity_poly.entity_id
_entity_poly.type
_entity_poly.pdbx_seq_one_letter_code
_entity_poly.pdbx_strand_id
1 'polypeptide(L)'
;MSNQRHDASTEETEEMDIDSVTSSLPPPGPPAFPDPNRHILAIISRDLPDWLGYIRALQETDVIILLTPVVIPISQDATDTSDPFEPFGRALAKRHPRVRHVPYTRRNGITSTHLGFIKRGHVIVLCFAVSPDRPLQLEIADITFAISDNKPCIVVICNHTIDTNNPGPFPTIVQAAGYSPPALEAAAALVFGENLELQAAESGELSGSGTQKPRLWPVEQWNEARDLSGVLDMWTGCVSSRFALDQQTLASLLRRPGYAKHYVVRDSNGDSLGFCATYLSYADREGERLIASLAFLFVQPTKRQQGIGLSLHSHALSELKKTRGVVRLQLGSTFPRILYGPPLDMPLNDAWFRRRGWQLNRELPGQGRTVHDLILTFSEWRYKEDPFPPTTPSYRPCTQADMGQVLELVARICFEQAKMGWFDQYLSLMNGPNVKDVILGFADNAMVATALTYTPSCGSQISSNLPWAGQIDNDVGGVTCICVHPTMRDLVMGGLLDACVETLHHQGMKRMFADGIGEEADGFLKLGFRKWAQYRDVWKDT
;
A
#
# COMPACT_ATOMS: atom_id res chain seq x y z
N MET A 1 103.82 -18.57 -0.64
CA MET A 1 103.36 -17.62 -1.66
C MET A 1 102.65 -16.52 -0.86
N SER A 2 103.40 -15.55 -0.34
CA SER A 2 103.68 -14.24 -0.97
C SER A 2 102.38 -13.51 -1.34
N ASN A 3 102.10 -12.26 -1.00
CA ASN A 3 102.67 -11.17 -0.21
C ASN A 3 101.49 -10.18 -0.12
N GLN A 4 101.06 -9.69 1.03
CA GLN A 4 101.46 -8.40 1.61
C GLN A 4 101.38 -7.19 0.65
N ARG A 5 100.53 -6.21 0.97
CA ARG A 5 100.86 -4.82 1.38
C ARG A 5 99.56 -3.99 1.47
N HIS A 6 99.20 -3.38 2.61
CA HIS A 6 99.79 -2.18 3.27
C HIS A 6 99.69 -0.94 2.36
N ASP A 7 99.25 0.25 2.77
CA ASP A 7 99.19 0.90 4.10
C ASP A 7 98.27 2.15 3.99
N ALA A 8 97.50 2.51 5.02
CA ALA A 8 97.82 3.47 6.10
C ALA A 8 97.71 4.95 5.65
N SER A 9 96.79 5.76 6.16
CA SER A 9 96.70 6.39 7.51
C SER A 9 97.11 7.86 7.42
N THR A 10 96.21 8.78 7.81
CA THR A 10 96.58 9.92 8.67
C THR A 10 95.33 10.59 9.24
N GLU A 11 95.38 10.77 10.56
CA GLU A 11 94.49 11.53 11.42
C GLU A 11 94.82 13.04 11.39
N GLU A 12 94.08 13.78 12.23
CA GLU A 12 94.29 15.15 12.75
C GLU A 12 93.46 16.24 12.03
N THR A 13 92.70 17.15 12.68
CA THR A 13 92.59 17.58 14.09
C THR A 13 91.40 18.55 14.26
N GLU A 14 90.93 18.71 15.52
CA GLU A 14 90.33 19.93 16.15
C GLU A 14 88.96 20.42 15.60
N GLU A 15 87.97 20.87 16.36
CA GLU A 15 87.82 21.33 17.74
C GLU A 15 86.30 21.37 18.08
N MET A 16 85.98 21.43 19.37
CA MET A 16 84.61 21.44 19.91
C MET A 16 83.90 22.79 19.73
N ASP A 17 82.57 22.77 19.59
CA ASP A 17 81.74 23.78 20.24
C ASP A 17 80.44 23.15 20.77
N ILE A 18 80.20 23.36 22.07
CA ILE A 18 78.99 23.01 22.79
C ILE A 18 78.05 24.19 22.67
N ASP A 19 76.82 23.99 22.20
CA ASP A 19 75.69 24.75 22.75
C ASP A 19 74.35 24.04 22.59
N SER A 20 73.62 24.06 23.71
CA SER A 20 72.30 23.49 23.95
C SER A 20 71.20 24.22 23.21
N VAL A 21 70.39 23.51 22.40
CA VAL A 21 69.07 24.00 21.97
C VAL A 21 68.03 22.87 21.99
N THR A 22 67.07 23.03 22.89
CA THR A 22 65.73 22.44 22.99
C THR A 22 65.16 21.80 21.71
N SER A 23 64.77 20.52 21.79
CA SER A 23 63.93 19.89 20.76
C SER A 23 62.49 20.40 20.87
N SER A 24 62.11 21.39 20.06
CA SER A 24 60.72 21.68 19.77
C SER A 24 60.25 20.76 18.65
N LEU A 25 59.17 20.01 18.91
CA LEU A 25 58.40 19.32 17.88
C LEU A 25 57.96 20.33 16.81
N PRO A 26 58.00 20.00 15.51
CA PRO A 26 57.42 20.86 14.49
C PRO A 26 55.91 21.00 14.77
N PRO A 27 55.32 22.18 14.54
CA PRO A 27 53.89 22.37 14.71
C PRO A 27 53.14 21.39 13.80
N PRO A 28 51.94 20.91 14.21
CA PRO A 28 51.13 20.06 13.36
C PRO A 28 50.93 20.78 12.02
N GLY A 29 51.30 20.11 10.94
CA GLY A 29 51.00 20.60 9.60
C GLY A 29 49.49 20.89 9.49
N PRO A 30 49.09 21.87 8.65
CA PRO A 30 47.68 22.16 8.45
C PRO A 30 46.94 20.86 8.08
N PRO A 31 45.70 20.67 8.55
CA PRO A 31 44.92 19.48 8.23
C PRO A 31 44.94 19.29 6.72
N ALA A 32 45.30 18.07 6.29
CA ALA A 32 45.31 17.71 4.87
C ALA A 32 43.93 18.07 4.30
N PHE A 33 43.90 19.10 3.45
CA PHE A 33 42.71 19.42 2.69
C PHE A 33 42.34 18.17 1.89
N PRO A 34 41.07 17.71 1.94
CA PRO A 34 40.66 16.59 1.12
C PRO A 34 40.95 16.91 -0.35
N ASP A 35 41.58 15.95 -1.03
CA ASP A 35 41.90 16.03 -2.45
C ASP A 35 40.62 16.36 -3.25
N PRO A 36 40.55 17.53 -3.92
CA PRO A 36 39.34 17.98 -4.61
C PRO A 36 38.96 17.11 -5.82
N ASN A 37 39.78 16.11 -6.18
CA ASN A 37 39.52 15.17 -7.28
C ASN A 37 39.11 13.76 -6.84
N ARG A 38 38.77 13.52 -5.57
CA ARG A 38 38.30 12.20 -5.14
C ARG A 38 36.87 11.94 -5.65
N HIS A 39 36.76 11.41 -6.86
CA HIS A 39 35.48 11.02 -7.45
C HIS A 39 34.77 9.99 -6.55
N ILE A 40 33.56 10.32 -6.11
CA ILE A 40 32.71 9.43 -5.32
C ILE A 40 32.36 8.20 -6.18
N LEU A 41 32.85 7.03 -5.79
CA LEU A 41 32.68 5.79 -6.57
C LEU A 41 31.36 5.06 -6.27
N ALA A 42 30.80 5.25 -5.08
CA ALA A 42 29.49 4.71 -4.72
C ALA A 42 28.86 5.53 -3.57
N ILE A 43 27.52 5.54 -3.49
CA ILE A 43 26.77 6.15 -2.38
C ILE A 43 25.58 5.29 -1.95
N ILE A 44 25.15 5.44 -0.70
CA ILE A 44 23.85 4.95 -0.26
C ILE A 44 22.84 6.08 -0.49
N SER A 45 22.00 5.95 -1.51
CA SER A 45 21.00 6.98 -1.82
C SER A 45 19.73 6.83 -1.00
N ARG A 46 19.42 5.59 -0.61
CA ARG A 46 18.26 5.26 0.22
C ARG A 46 18.52 3.93 0.92
N ASP A 47 18.16 3.80 2.18
CA ASP A 47 18.06 2.50 2.84
C ASP A 47 16.83 2.48 3.73
N LEU A 48 15.68 2.31 3.08
CA LEU A 48 14.40 2.32 3.74
C LEU A 48 13.76 0.97 3.46
N PRO A 49 14.10 -0.02 4.28
CA PRO A 49 13.92 0.16 5.74
C PRO A 49 15.05 -0.14 6.72
N ASP A 50 16.30 -0.10 6.30
CA ASP A 50 17.47 -0.69 6.99
C ASP A 50 17.77 -2.12 6.56
N TRP A 51 17.65 -2.39 5.25
CA TRP A 51 18.12 -3.65 4.66
C TRP A 51 19.64 -3.74 4.65
N LEU A 52 20.34 -2.60 4.69
CA LEU A 52 21.78 -2.61 4.90
C LEU A 52 22.13 -2.98 6.36
N GLY A 53 21.32 -2.60 7.34
CA GLY A 53 21.42 -3.16 8.70
C GLY A 53 21.20 -4.68 8.72
N TYR A 54 20.17 -5.16 8.02
CA TYR A 54 19.86 -6.59 7.94
C TYR A 54 21.00 -7.41 7.30
N ILE A 55 21.54 -6.97 6.16
CA ILE A 55 22.64 -7.70 5.48
C ILE A 55 23.91 -7.74 6.34
N ARG A 56 24.15 -6.73 7.18
CA ARG A 56 25.28 -6.68 8.13
C ARG A 56 25.09 -7.60 9.34
N ALA A 57 23.84 -7.98 9.64
CA ALA A 57 23.48 -8.86 10.75
C ALA A 57 23.26 -10.33 10.32
N LEU A 58 23.60 -10.68 9.07
CA LEU A 58 23.43 -12.05 8.56
C LEU A 58 24.28 -13.06 9.34
N GLN A 59 23.70 -14.23 9.56
CA GLN A 59 24.42 -15.39 10.05
C GLN A 59 25.25 -15.99 8.91
N GLU A 60 26.37 -16.64 9.22
CA GLU A 60 27.24 -17.29 8.22
C GLU A 60 26.49 -18.32 7.34
N THR A 61 25.38 -18.88 7.86
CA THR A 61 24.52 -19.83 7.16
C THR A 61 23.58 -19.18 6.15
N ASP A 62 23.27 -17.89 6.31
CA ASP A 62 22.33 -17.18 5.46
C ASP A 62 22.90 -17.04 4.06
N VAL A 63 22.05 -16.88 3.05
CA VAL A 63 22.48 -16.86 1.65
C VAL A 63 22.11 -15.54 0.99
N ILE A 64 23.10 -14.84 0.45
CA ILE A 64 22.91 -13.66 -0.40
C ILE A 64 22.73 -14.12 -1.84
N ILE A 65 21.61 -13.76 -2.46
CA ILE A 65 21.36 -13.95 -3.89
C ILE A 65 21.71 -12.66 -4.61
N LEU A 66 22.83 -12.69 -5.34
CA LEU A 66 23.28 -11.58 -6.18
C LEU A 66 22.73 -11.77 -7.59
N LEU A 67 21.78 -10.92 -7.99
CA LEU A 67 21.18 -10.90 -9.33
C LEU A 67 21.81 -9.78 -10.15
N THR A 68 22.52 -10.10 -11.23
CA THR A 68 23.23 -9.09 -12.04
C THR A 68 22.84 -9.14 -13.51
N PRO A 69 22.78 -8.00 -14.21
CA PRO A 69 22.49 -8.01 -15.63
C PRO A 69 23.72 -8.50 -16.42
N VAL A 70 23.48 -9.30 -17.45
CA VAL A 70 24.49 -9.60 -18.47
C VAL A 70 24.69 -8.35 -19.33
N VAL A 71 25.88 -7.75 -19.23
CA VAL A 71 26.28 -6.55 -19.95
C VAL A 71 27.64 -6.73 -20.64
N ILE A 72 27.99 -5.78 -21.50
CA ILE A 72 29.27 -5.77 -22.21
C ILE A 72 30.38 -5.41 -21.20
N PRO A 73 31.54 -6.08 -21.22
CA PRO A 73 32.69 -5.71 -20.40
C PRO A 73 33.18 -4.29 -20.68
N ILE A 74 33.80 -3.68 -19.66
CA ILE A 74 34.37 -2.32 -19.74
C ILE A 74 35.67 -2.32 -20.55
N SER A 75 36.35 -3.47 -20.66
CA SER A 75 37.59 -3.60 -21.42
C SER A 75 37.40 -3.14 -22.87
N GLN A 76 38.40 -2.44 -23.40
CA GLN A 76 38.48 -2.09 -24.83
C GLN A 76 38.92 -3.29 -25.69
N ASP A 77 39.27 -4.41 -25.06
CA ASP A 77 39.58 -5.65 -25.75
C ASP A 77 38.29 -6.34 -26.21
N ALA A 78 38.12 -6.45 -27.53
CA ALA A 78 36.97 -7.11 -28.15
C ALA A 78 36.88 -8.62 -27.84
N THR A 79 37.93 -9.22 -27.28
CA THR A 79 37.98 -10.63 -26.87
C THR A 79 37.66 -10.86 -25.40
N ASP A 80 37.46 -9.79 -24.61
CA ASP A 80 37.07 -9.91 -23.21
C ASP A 80 35.64 -10.45 -23.09
N THR A 81 35.51 -11.66 -22.56
CA THR A 81 34.23 -12.32 -22.27
C THR A 81 33.99 -12.48 -20.78
N SER A 82 34.71 -11.74 -19.93
CA SER A 82 34.55 -11.79 -18.47
C SER A 82 33.17 -11.28 -18.04
N ASP A 83 32.66 -11.79 -16.91
CA ASP A 83 31.45 -11.24 -16.30
C ASP A 83 31.79 -9.89 -15.63
N PRO A 84 31.23 -8.75 -16.09
CA PRO A 84 31.60 -7.44 -15.57
C PRO A 84 31.20 -7.25 -14.10
N PHE A 85 30.29 -8.07 -13.57
CA PHE A 85 29.88 -8.05 -12.16
C PHE A 85 30.60 -9.11 -11.30
N GLU A 86 31.47 -9.93 -11.88
CA GLU A 86 32.30 -10.87 -11.12
C GLU A 86 33.09 -10.18 -9.99
N PRO A 87 33.68 -8.97 -10.18
CA PRO A 87 34.33 -8.24 -9.08
C PRO A 87 33.38 -7.93 -7.93
N PHE A 88 32.11 -7.64 -8.22
CA PHE A 88 31.10 -7.39 -7.19
C PHE A 88 30.77 -8.66 -6.40
N GLY A 89 30.56 -9.78 -7.11
CA GLY A 89 30.37 -11.08 -6.50
C GLY A 89 31.53 -11.47 -5.57
N ARG A 90 32.78 -11.28 -6.03
CA ARG A 90 33.98 -11.50 -5.20
C ARG A 90 34.04 -10.56 -4.01
N ALA A 91 33.72 -9.28 -4.18
CA ALA A 91 33.74 -8.28 -3.11
C ALA A 91 32.70 -8.57 -2.01
N LEU A 92 31.50 -9.05 -2.38
CA LEU A 92 30.51 -9.53 -1.40
C LEU A 92 30.97 -10.83 -0.74
N ALA A 93 31.56 -11.77 -1.49
CA ALA A 93 32.03 -13.04 -0.96
C ALA A 93 33.20 -12.91 0.04
N LYS A 94 33.99 -11.83 -0.06
CA LYS A 94 35.00 -11.46 0.95
C LYS A 94 34.38 -11.12 2.31
N ARG A 95 33.12 -10.68 2.33
CA ARG A 95 32.40 -10.18 3.52
C ARG A 95 31.35 -11.15 4.05
N HIS A 96 30.84 -12.02 3.19
CA HIS A 96 29.90 -13.07 3.56
C HIS A 96 30.20 -14.39 2.83
N PRO A 97 30.40 -15.53 3.53
CA PRO A 97 30.81 -16.79 2.91
C PRO A 97 29.81 -17.39 1.91
N ARG A 98 28.53 -17.01 1.96
CA ARG A 98 27.46 -17.63 1.16
C ARG A 98 26.80 -16.63 0.21
N VAL A 99 27.51 -16.33 -0.88
CA VAL A 99 26.99 -15.54 -2.01
C VAL A 99 26.69 -16.45 -3.19
N ARG A 100 25.49 -16.33 -3.77
CA ARG A 100 25.10 -16.98 -5.03
C ARG A 100 24.89 -15.92 -6.09
N HIS A 101 25.84 -15.82 -7.00
CA HIS A 101 25.79 -14.92 -8.15
C HIS A 101 25.03 -15.58 -9.30
N VAL A 102 23.94 -14.95 -9.73
CA VAL A 102 23.01 -15.46 -10.75
C VAL A 102 22.74 -14.36 -11.78
N PRO A 103 23.39 -14.39 -12.95
CA PRO A 103 23.17 -13.40 -14.00
C PRO A 103 21.81 -13.55 -14.69
N TYR A 104 21.18 -12.42 -15.04
CA TYR A 104 19.96 -12.36 -15.84
C TYR A 104 20.19 -11.58 -17.14
N THR A 105 19.48 -11.92 -18.22
CA THR A 105 19.60 -11.21 -19.50
C THR A 105 18.44 -10.24 -19.70
N ARG A 106 18.65 -9.19 -20.51
CA ARG A 106 17.58 -8.25 -20.89
C ARG A 106 16.39 -8.95 -21.57
N ARG A 107 16.66 -10.00 -22.37
CA ARG A 107 15.63 -10.71 -23.13
C ARG A 107 14.75 -11.61 -22.26
N ASN A 108 15.36 -12.31 -21.28
CA ASN A 108 14.65 -13.33 -20.50
C ASN A 108 14.30 -12.87 -19.09
N GLY A 109 14.90 -11.77 -18.60
CA GLY A 109 14.67 -11.23 -17.27
C GLY A 109 14.82 -12.28 -16.17
N ILE A 110 13.90 -12.23 -15.20
CA ILE A 110 13.82 -13.18 -14.10
C ILE A 110 13.04 -14.42 -14.54
N THR A 111 13.72 -15.57 -14.56
CA THR A 111 13.19 -16.87 -14.99
C THR A 111 12.90 -17.82 -13.82
N SER A 112 12.35 -19.00 -14.09
CA SER A 112 12.11 -20.06 -13.09
C SER A 112 13.38 -20.51 -12.35
N THR A 113 14.54 -20.46 -13.01
CA THR A 113 15.84 -20.72 -12.37
C THR A 113 16.14 -19.70 -11.29
N HIS A 114 15.94 -18.40 -11.59
CA HIS A 114 16.14 -17.31 -10.64
C HIS A 114 15.18 -17.44 -9.45
N LEU A 115 13.90 -17.78 -9.71
CA LEU A 115 12.91 -18.06 -8.67
C LEU A 115 13.41 -19.15 -7.69
N GLY A 116 14.00 -20.22 -8.20
CA GLY A 116 14.57 -21.28 -7.37
C GLY A 116 15.70 -20.79 -6.45
N PHE A 117 16.53 -19.85 -6.89
CA PHE A 117 17.56 -19.22 -6.05
C PHE A 117 16.95 -18.24 -5.04
N ILE A 118 16.05 -17.36 -5.49
CA ILE A 118 15.38 -16.38 -4.64
C ILE A 118 14.62 -17.05 -3.49
N LYS A 119 13.90 -18.16 -3.76
CA LYS A 119 13.20 -18.92 -2.71
C LYS A 119 14.13 -19.51 -1.65
N ARG A 120 15.37 -19.87 -2.01
CA ARG A 120 16.38 -20.43 -1.08
C ARG A 120 17.27 -19.36 -0.43
N GLY A 121 17.30 -18.15 -1.00
CA GLY A 121 18.02 -17.00 -0.46
C GLY A 121 17.42 -16.43 0.81
N HIS A 122 18.21 -15.66 1.55
CA HIS A 122 17.76 -14.88 2.71
C HIS A 122 17.71 -13.39 2.38
N VAL A 123 18.67 -12.90 1.58
CA VAL A 123 18.74 -11.52 1.10
C VAL A 123 18.98 -11.51 -0.41
N ILE A 124 18.41 -10.53 -1.09
CA ILE A 124 18.57 -10.32 -2.53
C ILE A 124 19.35 -9.02 -2.75
N VAL A 125 20.40 -9.07 -3.56
CA VAL A 125 21.08 -7.88 -4.09
C VAL A 125 20.81 -7.87 -5.59
N LEU A 126 19.99 -6.92 -6.05
CA LEU A 126 19.59 -6.78 -7.45
C LEU A 126 20.34 -5.61 -8.09
N CYS A 127 21.20 -5.90 -9.06
CA CYS A 127 21.95 -4.88 -9.77
C CYS A 127 21.24 -4.43 -11.04
N PHE A 128 21.37 -3.15 -11.39
CA PHE A 128 21.03 -2.60 -12.69
C PHE A 128 22.23 -1.88 -13.28
N ALA A 129 22.49 -2.09 -14.57
CA ALA A 129 23.45 -1.31 -15.34
C ALA A 129 22.65 -0.36 -16.24
N VAL A 130 22.76 0.95 -15.98
CA VAL A 130 22.01 1.99 -16.66
C VAL A 130 22.92 2.75 -17.61
N SER A 131 22.45 2.93 -18.84
CA SER A 131 23.10 3.75 -19.87
C SER A 131 22.03 4.39 -20.76
N PRO A 132 22.34 5.41 -21.58
CA PRO A 132 21.34 6.05 -22.44
C PRO A 132 20.55 5.08 -23.34
N ASP A 133 21.18 3.99 -23.78
CA ASP A 133 20.61 2.89 -24.57
C ASP A 133 19.92 1.78 -23.72
N ARG A 134 20.11 1.82 -22.39
CA ARG A 134 19.57 0.87 -21.41
C ARG A 134 19.00 1.61 -20.20
N PRO A 135 17.73 2.05 -20.27
CA PRO A 135 17.07 2.65 -19.12
C PRO A 135 16.83 1.62 -18.01
N LEU A 136 16.54 2.13 -16.81
CA LEU A 136 16.21 1.33 -15.64
C LEU A 136 14.97 0.46 -15.88
N GLN A 137 15.12 -0.86 -15.80
CA GLN A 137 14.06 -1.83 -16.11
C GLN A 137 13.22 -2.15 -14.87
N LEU A 138 12.21 -1.32 -14.61
CA LEU A 138 11.33 -1.45 -13.43
C LEU A 138 10.61 -2.81 -13.37
N GLU A 139 10.24 -3.38 -14.52
CA GLU A 139 9.57 -4.69 -14.60
C GLU A 139 10.39 -5.83 -13.95
N ILE A 140 11.71 -5.81 -14.10
CA ILE A 140 12.60 -6.81 -13.48
C ILE A 140 12.59 -6.69 -11.95
N ALA A 141 12.56 -5.46 -11.44
CA ALA A 141 12.42 -5.22 -10.01
C ALA A 141 11.04 -5.67 -9.52
N ASP A 142 9.97 -5.34 -10.23
CA ASP A 142 8.60 -5.71 -9.87
C ASP A 142 8.42 -7.23 -9.80
N ILE A 143 8.94 -7.97 -10.79
CA ILE A 143 8.92 -9.44 -10.78
C ILE A 143 9.74 -9.97 -9.60
N THR A 144 10.94 -9.42 -9.37
CA THR A 144 11.81 -9.85 -8.25
C THR A 144 11.13 -9.62 -6.90
N PHE A 145 10.49 -8.46 -6.69
CA PHE A 145 9.75 -8.16 -5.47
C PHE A 145 8.50 -9.02 -5.31
N ALA A 146 7.80 -9.34 -6.39
CA ALA A 146 6.63 -10.19 -6.34
C ALA A 146 6.97 -11.63 -5.88
N ILE A 147 8.16 -12.13 -6.23
CA ILE A 147 8.59 -13.50 -5.92
C ILE A 147 9.56 -13.59 -4.74
N SER A 148 9.93 -12.47 -4.11
CA SER A 148 10.88 -12.44 -3.00
C SER A 148 10.27 -12.85 -1.66
N ASP A 149 8.95 -13.05 -1.57
CA ASP A 149 8.24 -13.40 -0.33
C ASP A 149 8.57 -12.45 0.84
N ASN A 150 8.67 -11.14 0.57
CA ASN A 150 9.05 -10.07 1.51
C ASN A 150 10.50 -10.13 2.05
N LYS A 151 11.39 -10.92 1.44
CA LYS A 151 12.81 -10.92 1.80
C LYS A 151 13.46 -9.57 1.52
N PRO A 152 14.48 -9.17 2.31
CA PRO A 152 15.25 -7.96 2.06
C PRO A 152 15.82 -7.94 0.64
N CYS A 153 15.58 -6.85 -0.07
CA CYS A 153 16.04 -6.65 -1.44
C CYS A 153 16.73 -5.29 -1.57
N ILE A 154 18.03 -5.33 -1.80
CA ILE A 154 18.91 -4.17 -1.97
C ILE A 154 19.10 -3.95 -3.46
N VAL A 155 18.76 -2.77 -3.98
CA VAL A 155 18.96 -2.44 -5.38
C VAL A 155 20.29 -1.69 -5.54
N VAL A 156 21.15 -2.17 -6.43
CA VAL A 156 22.42 -1.53 -6.77
C VAL A 156 22.32 -0.97 -8.19
N ILE A 157 22.39 0.36 -8.33
CA ILE A 157 22.29 1.02 -9.64
C ILE A 157 23.68 1.47 -10.07
N CYS A 158 24.21 0.82 -11.10
CA CYS A 158 25.46 1.16 -11.76
C CYS A 158 25.17 2.09 -12.92
N ASN A 159 25.44 3.38 -12.75
CA ASN A 159 25.28 4.41 -13.79
C ASN A 159 26.56 5.24 -13.91
N HIS A 160 26.86 5.77 -15.10
CA HIS A 160 28.09 6.54 -15.33
C HIS A 160 28.22 7.73 -14.38
N THR A 161 27.10 8.36 -14.03
CA THR A 161 27.03 9.40 -13.00
C THR A 161 26.08 8.99 -11.88
N ILE A 162 26.41 9.41 -10.66
CA ILE A 162 25.55 9.22 -9.49
C ILE A 162 24.46 10.31 -9.53
N ASP A 163 23.20 9.90 -9.56
CA ASP A 163 22.04 10.81 -9.56
C ASP A 163 21.48 10.93 -8.14
N THR A 164 21.81 12.01 -7.44
CA THR A 164 21.30 12.29 -6.09
C THR A 164 19.88 12.84 -6.08
N ASN A 165 19.38 13.36 -7.20
CA ASN A 165 18.09 14.02 -7.27
C ASN A 165 16.93 13.04 -7.51
N ASN A 166 17.15 12.00 -8.32
CA ASN A 166 16.13 10.99 -8.59
C ASN A 166 16.70 9.57 -8.70
N PRO A 167 17.16 8.98 -7.58
CA PRO A 167 17.89 7.71 -7.56
C PRO A 167 17.06 6.48 -7.96
N GLY A 168 15.75 6.64 -8.18
CA GLY A 168 14.82 5.55 -8.50
C GLY A 168 13.79 5.27 -7.40
N PRO A 169 12.79 4.43 -7.69
CA PRO A 169 11.62 4.23 -6.82
C PRO A 169 11.80 3.16 -5.72
N PHE A 170 12.98 2.55 -5.59
CA PHE A 170 13.18 1.36 -4.74
C PHE A 170 13.43 1.68 -3.25
N PRO A 171 13.08 0.78 -2.32
CA PRO A 171 13.23 0.98 -0.88
C PRO A 171 14.69 1.19 -0.43
N THR A 172 15.60 0.31 -0.87
CA THR A 172 17.04 0.40 -0.56
C THR A 172 17.83 0.48 -1.87
N ILE A 173 18.60 1.55 -2.03
CA ILE A 173 19.35 1.91 -3.23
C ILE A 173 20.78 2.26 -2.85
N VAL A 174 21.71 1.49 -3.40
CA VAL A 174 23.14 1.83 -3.47
C VAL A 174 23.44 2.22 -4.91
N GLN A 175 24.02 3.40 -5.13
CA GLN A 175 24.48 3.80 -6.46
C GLN A 175 25.98 3.59 -6.58
N ALA A 176 26.42 3.14 -7.75
CA ALA A 176 27.83 3.01 -8.11
C ALA A 176 28.09 3.80 -9.40
N ALA A 177 29.25 4.47 -9.46
CA ALA A 177 29.76 5.18 -10.63
C ALA A 177 30.21 4.17 -11.70
N GLY A 178 29.23 3.61 -12.41
CA GLY A 178 29.38 2.51 -13.34
C GLY A 178 29.54 1.15 -12.65
N TYR A 179 30.10 0.20 -13.38
CA TYR A 179 30.37 -1.17 -12.94
C TYR A 179 31.86 -1.51 -13.07
N SER A 180 32.73 -0.52 -12.88
CA SER A 180 34.18 -0.75 -12.80
C SER A 180 34.52 -1.52 -11.53
N PRO A 181 35.60 -2.33 -11.50
CA PRO A 181 35.97 -3.08 -10.31
C PRO A 181 36.08 -2.20 -9.04
N PRO A 182 36.71 -1.00 -9.07
CA PRO A 182 36.76 -0.13 -7.90
C PRO A 182 35.39 0.39 -7.46
N ALA A 183 34.48 0.70 -8.40
CA ALA A 183 33.13 1.16 -8.08
C ALA A 183 32.27 0.06 -7.46
N LEU A 184 32.38 -1.17 -7.98
CA LEU A 184 31.71 -2.35 -7.43
C LEU A 184 32.25 -2.73 -6.05
N GLU A 185 33.57 -2.65 -5.84
CA GLU A 185 34.18 -2.87 -4.53
C GLU A 185 33.73 -1.81 -3.51
N ALA A 186 33.66 -0.53 -3.91
CA ALA A 186 33.12 0.54 -3.08
C ALA A 186 31.63 0.33 -2.74
N ALA A 187 30.81 -0.11 -3.71
CA ALA A 187 29.41 -0.45 -3.45
C ALA A 187 29.28 -1.61 -2.45
N ALA A 188 30.11 -2.65 -2.57
CA ALA A 188 30.13 -3.77 -1.64
C ALA A 188 30.55 -3.34 -0.23
N ALA A 189 31.54 -2.45 -0.11
CA ALA A 189 31.95 -1.86 1.16
C ALA A 189 30.77 -1.14 1.84
N LEU A 190 30.04 -0.30 1.10
CA LEU A 190 28.87 0.41 1.61
C LEU A 190 27.73 -0.52 2.04
N VAL A 191 27.48 -1.58 1.27
CA VAL A 191 26.48 -2.60 1.61
C VAL A 191 26.75 -3.17 3.01
N PHE A 192 28.02 -3.43 3.34
CA PHE A 192 28.45 -3.95 4.64
C PHE A 192 28.84 -2.87 5.68
N GLY A 193 28.64 -1.59 5.36
CA GLY A 193 28.81 -0.49 6.32
C GLY A 193 30.25 0.01 6.51
N GLU A 194 31.16 -0.36 5.61
CA GLU A 194 32.51 0.18 5.56
C GLU A 194 32.50 1.57 4.90
N ASN A 195 33.35 2.48 5.37
CA ASN A 195 33.53 3.85 4.83
C ASN A 195 32.36 4.84 5.03
N LEU A 196 31.48 4.63 6.03
CA LEU A 196 30.37 5.55 6.34
C LEU A 196 30.85 6.92 6.89
N GLU A 197 32.04 7.00 7.51
CA GLU A 197 32.58 8.21 8.13
C GLU A 197 32.99 9.31 7.12
N LEU A 198 33.36 8.93 5.89
CA LEU A 198 33.72 9.88 4.84
C LEU A 198 32.50 10.60 4.24
N GLN A 199 31.30 10.03 4.35
CA GLN A 199 30.07 10.67 3.83
C GLN A 199 29.43 11.66 4.80
N ALA A 200 29.69 11.51 6.10
CA ALA A 200 29.19 12.43 7.13
C ALA A 200 29.90 13.80 7.10
N ALA A 201 31.16 13.85 6.63
CA ALA A 201 31.95 15.07 6.57
C ALA A 201 31.59 16.00 5.39
N GLU A 202 31.02 15.45 4.30
CA GLU A 202 30.69 16.22 3.08
C GLU A 202 29.22 16.66 3.01
N SER A 203 28.37 16.10 3.87
CA SER A 203 26.97 16.53 4.01
C SER A 203 26.83 17.43 5.24
N GLY A 204 27.21 18.70 5.07
CA GLY A 204 27.12 19.73 6.10
C GLY A 204 25.82 19.69 6.89
N GLU A 205 25.96 19.48 8.19
CA GLU A 205 24.87 19.43 9.17
C GLU A 205 24.11 20.76 9.21
N LEU A 206 22.93 20.78 8.60
CA LEU A 206 21.86 21.66 9.04
C LEU A 206 21.05 20.91 10.10
N SER A 207 21.48 21.08 11.35
CA SER A 207 20.62 20.87 12.51
C SER A 207 19.41 21.80 12.41
N GLY A 208 18.23 21.24 12.13
CA GLY A 208 16.96 21.96 12.16
C GLY A 208 15.80 21.18 11.55
N SER A 209 14.89 20.71 12.42
CA SER A 209 13.64 19.96 12.13
C SER A 209 13.79 18.45 11.91
N GLY A 210 13.55 17.70 12.99
CA GLY A 210 13.54 16.24 13.02
C GLY A 210 12.46 15.63 12.13
N THR A 211 12.81 15.34 10.88
CA THR A 211 12.09 14.41 10.03
C THR A 211 12.73 13.04 10.18
N GLN A 212 12.14 12.17 11.02
CA GLN A 212 12.58 10.78 11.13
C GLN A 212 12.54 10.13 9.73
N LYS A 213 13.69 9.64 9.25
CA LYS A 213 13.82 8.95 7.96
C LYS A 213 12.83 7.75 7.90
N PRO A 214 12.08 7.54 6.81
CA PRO A 214 11.04 6.52 6.76
C PRO A 214 11.58 5.07 6.83
N ARG A 215 11.35 4.32 7.92
CA ARG A 215 11.77 2.90 8.04
C ARG A 215 10.61 1.93 7.79
N LEU A 216 10.88 0.63 7.64
CA LEU A 216 9.83 -0.40 7.72
C LEU A 216 9.62 -0.69 9.20
N TRP A 217 8.37 -0.98 9.51
CA TRP A 217 7.92 -1.25 10.85
C TRP A 217 7.45 -2.70 10.93
N PRO A 218 7.67 -3.37 12.06
CA PRO A 218 7.04 -4.66 12.31
C PRO A 218 5.52 -4.48 12.27
N VAL A 219 4.87 -5.27 11.42
CA VAL A 219 3.41 -5.32 11.32
C VAL A 219 2.93 -6.53 12.07
N GLU A 220 2.03 -6.31 13.01
CA GLU A 220 1.45 -7.37 13.83
C GLU A 220 -0.05 -7.49 13.57
N GLN A 221 -0.61 -8.65 13.87
CA GLN A 221 -2.06 -8.84 13.85
C GLN A 221 -2.69 -8.04 14.99
N TRP A 222 -3.77 -7.34 14.66
CA TRP A 222 -4.58 -6.59 15.63
C TRP A 222 -5.25 -7.51 16.64
N ASN A 223 -5.30 -7.07 17.89
CA ASN A 223 -6.00 -7.71 18.99
C ASN A 223 -6.95 -6.71 19.64
N GLU A 224 -8.26 -7.01 19.66
CA GLU A 224 -9.27 -6.09 20.16
C GLU A 224 -9.02 -5.59 21.59
N ALA A 225 -8.74 -6.51 22.53
CA ALA A 225 -8.60 -6.17 23.94
C ALA A 225 -7.42 -5.22 24.21
N ARG A 226 -6.38 -5.29 23.39
CA ARG A 226 -5.18 -4.46 23.52
C ARG A 226 -5.23 -3.19 22.66
N ASP A 227 -5.77 -3.29 21.46
CA ASP A 227 -5.50 -2.31 20.40
C ASP A 227 -6.71 -1.40 20.09
N LEU A 228 -7.92 -1.75 20.53
CA LEU A 228 -9.15 -1.03 20.17
C LEU A 228 -9.12 0.46 20.56
N SER A 229 -8.65 0.79 21.77
CA SER A 229 -8.57 2.18 22.23
C SER A 229 -7.64 3.02 21.36
N GLY A 230 -6.41 2.53 21.10
CA GLY A 230 -5.45 3.21 20.25
C GLY A 230 -5.93 3.36 18.80
N VAL A 231 -6.71 2.39 18.30
CA VAL A 231 -7.34 2.49 16.97
C VAL A 231 -8.45 3.54 16.96
N LEU A 232 -9.26 3.65 18.02
CA LEU A 232 -10.29 4.68 18.15
C LEU A 232 -9.69 6.10 18.22
N ASP A 233 -8.61 6.28 18.97
CA ASP A 233 -7.89 7.56 19.05
C ASP A 233 -7.32 7.94 17.67
N MET A 234 -6.75 6.97 16.97
CA MET A 234 -6.22 7.17 15.62
C MET A 234 -7.31 7.49 14.60
N TRP A 235 -8.45 6.81 14.69
CA TRP A 235 -9.65 7.10 13.90
C TRP A 235 -10.05 8.56 14.09
N THR A 236 -10.31 8.96 15.34
CA THR A 236 -10.72 10.32 15.71
C THR A 236 -9.72 11.38 15.25
N GLY A 237 -8.42 11.08 15.29
CA GLY A 237 -7.36 11.99 14.81
C GLY A 237 -7.17 12.03 13.29
N CYS A 238 -7.74 11.09 12.53
CA CYS A 238 -7.55 10.98 11.08
C CYS A 238 -8.81 11.28 10.26
N VAL A 239 -10.00 11.07 10.83
CA VAL A 239 -11.28 11.32 10.14
C VAL A 239 -11.91 12.63 10.58
N SER A 240 -12.75 13.21 9.72
CA SER A 240 -13.60 14.34 10.11
C SER A 240 -14.66 13.89 11.11
N SER A 241 -15.16 14.83 11.93
CA SER A 241 -16.21 14.56 12.92
C SER A 241 -17.50 13.99 12.33
N ARG A 242 -17.72 14.15 11.01
CA ARG A 242 -18.82 13.51 10.27
C ARG A 242 -18.81 11.99 10.40
N PHE A 243 -17.63 11.40 10.49
CA PHE A 243 -17.43 9.95 10.60
C PHE A 243 -17.05 9.53 12.01
N ALA A 244 -17.45 10.29 13.02
CA ALA A 244 -17.24 9.91 14.41
C ALA A 244 -17.90 8.55 14.70
N LEU A 245 -17.20 7.71 15.44
CA LEU A 245 -17.68 6.42 15.90
C LEU A 245 -17.38 6.32 17.39
N ASP A 246 -18.31 5.74 18.15
CA ASP A 246 -18.02 5.31 19.52
C ASP A 246 -17.22 3.98 19.53
N GLN A 247 -16.67 3.63 20.69
CA GLN A 247 -15.87 2.43 20.86
C GLN A 247 -16.63 1.13 20.57
N GLN A 248 -17.91 1.05 20.95
CA GLN A 248 -18.74 -0.14 20.76
C GLN A 248 -19.05 -0.37 19.28
N THR A 249 -19.41 0.70 18.57
CA THR A 249 -19.68 0.69 17.13
C THR A 249 -18.42 0.31 16.36
N LEU A 250 -17.27 0.92 16.67
CA LEU A 250 -16.00 0.58 16.03
C LEU A 250 -15.62 -0.89 16.29
N ALA A 251 -15.74 -1.38 17.52
CA ALA A 251 -15.48 -2.77 17.86
C ALA A 251 -16.37 -3.73 17.04
N SER A 252 -17.67 -3.43 16.94
CA SER A 252 -18.62 -4.22 16.15
C SER A 252 -18.27 -4.26 14.66
N LEU A 253 -17.81 -3.15 14.09
CA LEU A 253 -17.39 -3.07 12.69
C LEU A 253 -16.10 -3.87 12.44
N LEU A 254 -15.14 -3.84 13.36
CA LEU A 254 -13.87 -4.57 13.24
C LEU A 254 -14.02 -6.07 13.56
N ARG A 255 -14.93 -6.45 14.46
CA ARG A 255 -15.12 -7.84 14.88
C ARG A 255 -15.93 -8.64 13.86
N ARG A 256 -15.28 -9.09 12.78
CA ARG A 256 -15.89 -9.94 11.73
C ARG A 256 -15.12 -11.27 11.59
N PRO A 257 -15.36 -12.26 12.46
CA PRO A 257 -14.62 -13.52 12.43
C PRO A 257 -14.77 -14.21 11.07
N GLY A 258 -13.67 -14.76 10.55
CA GLY A 258 -13.62 -15.44 9.24
C GLY A 258 -13.43 -14.51 8.03
N TYR A 259 -13.89 -13.26 8.13
CA TYR A 259 -13.87 -12.30 7.01
C TYR A 259 -12.95 -11.11 7.23
N ALA A 260 -12.61 -10.77 8.48
CA ALA A 260 -11.68 -9.71 8.84
C ALA A 260 -10.32 -10.23 9.29
N LYS A 261 -9.26 -9.57 8.82
CA LYS A 261 -7.91 -9.71 9.36
C LYS A 261 -7.24 -8.34 9.40
N HIS A 262 -7.09 -7.78 10.59
CA HIS A 262 -6.62 -6.40 10.76
C HIS A 262 -5.17 -6.36 11.25
N TYR A 263 -4.47 -5.27 10.95
CA TYR A 263 -3.05 -5.14 11.25
C TYR A 263 -2.73 -3.81 11.90
N VAL A 264 -1.72 -3.83 12.76
CA VAL A 264 -1.29 -2.69 13.56
C VAL A 264 0.24 -2.61 13.57
N VAL A 265 0.75 -1.40 13.65
CA VAL A 265 2.15 -1.10 13.93
C VAL A 265 2.22 -0.41 15.29
N ARG A 266 3.12 -0.88 16.16
CA ARG A 266 3.34 -0.32 17.49
C ARG A 266 4.74 0.28 17.64
N ASP A 267 4.89 1.15 18.63
CA ASP A 267 6.22 1.48 19.15
C ASP A 267 6.68 0.49 20.22
N SER A 268 7.86 0.76 20.79
CA SER A 268 8.45 -0.03 21.87
C SER A 268 7.64 -0.04 23.17
N ASN A 269 6.77 0.95 23.37
CA ASN A 269 5.92 1.07 24.56
C ASN A 269 4.59 0.31 24.37
N GLY A 270 4.33 -0.18 23.15
CA GLY A 270 3.09 -0.86 22.80
C GLY A 270 2.00 0.07 22.23
N ASP A 271 2.29 1.36 22.05
CA ASP A 271 1.32 2.33 21.55
C ASP A 271 1.08 2.13 20.05
N SER A 272 -0.19 2.15 19.64
CA SER A 272 -0.59 1.95 18.25
C SER A 272 -0.27 3.17 17.39
N LEU A 273 0.73 3.08 16.52
CA LEU A 273 1.18 4.17 15.65
C LEU A 273 0.47 4.20 14.29
N GLY A 274 0.06 3.03 13.80
CA GLY A 274 -0.67 2.88 12.56
C GLY A 274 -1.54 1.64 12.56
N PHE A 275 -2.63 1.66 11.82
CA PHE A 275 -3.59 0.58 11.75
C PHE A 275 -4.17 0.45 10.34
N CYS A 276 -4.45 -0.77 9.90
CA CYS A 276 -5.31 -1.00 8.75
C CYS A 276 -6.36 -2.08 8.99
N ALA A 277 -7.58 -1.77 8.58
CA ALA A 277 -8.68 -2.74 8.53
C ALA A 277 -8.74 -3.38 7.15
N THR A 278 -8.94 -4.69 7.12
CA THR A 278 -9.15 -5.45 5.89
C THR A 278 -10.32 -6.42 6.04
N TYR A 279 -11.04 -6.62 4.94
CA TYR A 279 -12.19 -7.54 4.86
C TYR A 279 -12.16 -8.36 3.57
N LEU A 280 -12.73 -9.55 3.64
CA LEU A 280 -13.11 -10.38 2.49
C LEU A 280 -14.63 -10.39 2.37
N SER A 281 -15.15 -10.30 1.15
CA SER A 281 -16.57 -10.42 0.84
C SER A 281 -16.76 -11.24 -0.43
N TYR A 282 -17.86 -11.98 -0.55
CA TYR A 282 -18.13 -12.71 -1.78
C TYR A 282 -18.58 -11.76 -2.90
N ALA A 283 -18.06 -12.02 -4.10
CA ALA A 283 -18.39 -11.29 -5.31
C ALA A 283 -19.56 -11.93 -6.06
N ASP A 284 -19.83 -13.21 -5.81
CA ASP A 284 -20.84 -14.02 -6.48
C ASP A 284 -21.63 -14.88 -5.50
N ARG A 285 -22.70 -15.52 -6.00
CA ARG A 285 -23.57 -16.39 -5.20
C ARG A 285 -22.94 -17.75 -4.93
N GLU A 286 -22.01 -18.18 -5.78
CA GLU A 286 -21.31 -19.46 -5.68
C GLU A 286 -20.31 -19.47 -4.50
N GLY A 287 -19.85 -18.28 -4.08
CA GLY A 287 -18.94 -18.14 -2.94
C GLY A 287 -17.49 -18.49 -3.28
N GLU A 288 -17.13 -18.49 -4.57
CA GLU A 288 -15.78 -18.84 -5.02
C GLU A 288 -14.93 -17.59 -5.29
N ARG A 289 -15.57 -16.48 -5.63
CA ARG A 289 -14.91 -15.22 -5.97
C ARG A 289 -15.00 -14.26 -4.79
N LEU A 290 -13.87 -13.67 -4.43
CA LEU A 290 -13.72 -12.78 -3.29
C LEU A 290 -13.28 -11.38 -3.72
N ILE A 291 -13.82 -10.39 -3.02
CA ILE A 291 -13.34 -9.03 -2.99
C ILE A 291 -12.51 -8.86 -1.72
N ALA A 292 -11.28 -8.41 -1.89
CA ALA A 292 -10.39 -8.05 -0.80
C ALA A 292 -10.39 -6.53 -0.61
N SER A 293 -10.84 -6.10 0.56
CA SER A 293 -10.98 -4.70 0.94
C SER A 293 -9.82 -4.27 1.83
N LEU A 294 -9.13 -3.19 1.48
CA LEU A 294 -8.37 -2.37 2.42
C LEU A 294 -9.29 -1.24 2.88
N ALA A 295 -10.09 -1.52 3.90
CA ALA A 295 -11.21 -0.68 4.32
C ALA A 295 -10.77 0.73 4.74
N PHE A 296 -9.74 0.80 5.58
CA PHE A 296 -9.03 2.03 5.87
C PHE A 296 -7.61 1.72 6.32
N LEU A 297 -6.71 2.67 6.11
CA LEU A 297 -5.33 2.63 6.56
C LEU A 297 -4.99 4.00 7.13
N PHE A 298 -4.76 4.04 8.44
CA PHE A 298 -4.42 5.24 9.16
C PHE A 298 -3.07 5.13 9.83
N VAL A 299 -2.43 6.29 9.96
CA VAL A 299 -1.18 6.49 10.68
C VAL A 299 -1.38 7.75 11.50
N GLN A 300 -1.04 7.69 12.79
CA GLN A 300 -1.10 8.84 13.68
C GLN A 300 -0.48 10.07 13.00
N PRO A 301 -1.16 11.24 12.99
CA PRO A 301 -0.70 12.42 12.26
C PRO A 301 0.77 12.80 12.54
N THR A 302 1.18 12.72 13.81
CA THR A 302 2.53 13.02 14.29
C THR A 302 3.59 11.98 13.92
N LYS A 303 3.17 10.80 13.43
CA LYS A 303 4.04 9.66 13.05
C LYS A 303 4.05 9.39 11.55
N ARG A 304 3.43 10.26 10.75
CA ARG A 304 3.41 10.15 9.28
C ARG A 304 4.81 10.38 8.70
N GLN A 305 5.01 9.96 7.45
CA GLN A 305 6.29 10.00 6.73
C GLN A 305 7.42 9.14 7.36
N GLN A 306 7.10 8.26 8.31
CA GLN A 306 8.07 7.36 8.94
C GLN A 306 8.07 5.94 8.34
N GLY A 307 7.32 5.70 7.27
CA GLY A 307 7.23 4.39 6.58
C GLY A 307 6.23 3.40 7.21
N ILE A 308 5.53 3.79 8.29
CA ILE A 308 4.46 3.01 8.93
C ILE A 308 3.38 2.60 7.92
N GLY A 309 2.83 3.58 7.19
CA GLY A 309 1.77 3.32 6.22
C GLY A 309 2.21 2.43 5.07
N LEU A 310 3.49 2.48 4.66
CA LEU A 310 4.04 1.57 3.66
C LEU A 310 4.11 0.15 4.21
N SER A 311 4.57 -0.02 5.45
CA SER A 311 4.67 -1.33 6.10
C SER A 311 3.30 -1.99 6.20
N LEU A 312 2.30 -1.29 6.72
CA LEU A 312 0.91 -1.76 6.81
C LEU A 312 0.32 -2.11 5.46
N HIS A 313 0.51 -1.23 4.46
CA HIS A 313 -0.05 -1.43 3.12
C HIS A 313 0.55 -2.64 2.42
N SER A 314 1.87 -2.74 2.38
CA SER A 314 2.57 -3.85 1.74
C SER A 314 2.20 -5.18 2.40
N HIS A 315 2.19 -5.22 3.74
CA HIS A 315 1.82 -6.43 4.49
C HIS A 315 0.37 -6.83 4.20
N ALA A 316 -0.58 -5.91 4.37
CA ALA A 316 -2.00 -6.19 4.16
C ALA A 316 -2.29 -6.68 2.73
N LEU A 317 -1.74 -6.01 1.71
CA LEU A 317 -1.95 -6.42 0.32
C LEU A 317 -1.29 -7.77 0.00
N SER A 318 -0.12 -8.06 0.57
CA SER A 318 0.53 -9.36 0.43
C SER A 318 -0.35 -10.47 0.99
N GLU A 319 -0.90 -10.29 2.19
CA GLU A 319 -1.78 -11.26 2.84
C GLU A 319 -3.11 -11.44 2.08
N LEU A 320 -3.73 -10.35 1.63
CA LEU A 320 -4.96 -10.43 0.84
C LEU A 320 -4.74 -11.18 -0.47
N LYS A 321 -3.64 -10.92 -1.18
CA LYS A 321 -3.31 -11.62 -2.45
C LYS A 321 -3.02 -13.11 -2.29
N LYS A 322 -2.57 -13.55 -1.11
CA LYS A 322 -2.39 -14.98 -0.81
C LYS A 322 -3.71 -15.72 -0.64
N THR A 323 -4.81 -15.00 -0.44
CA THR A 323 -6.13 -15.61 -0.23
C THR A 323 -6.68 -16.10 -1.57
N ARG A 324 -6.93 -17.41 -1.67
CA ARG A 324 -7.50 -18.03 -2.87
C ARG A 324 -8.87 -17.44 -3.19
N GLY A 325 -9.14 -17.20 -4.47
CA GLY A 325 -10.43 -16.70 -4.95
C GLY A 325 -10.55 -15.18 -4.95
N VAL A 326 -9.56 -14.44 -4.43
CA VAL A 326 -9.53 -12.98 -4.58
C VAL A 326 -9.44 -12.64 -6.06
N VAL A 327 -10.47 -11.94 -6.56
CA VAL A 327 -10.57 -11.44 -7.95
C VAL A 327 -10.48 -9.92 -8.04
N ARG A 328 -10.58 -9.23 -6.88
CA ARG A 328 -10.56 -7.77 -6.80
C ARG A 328 -9.92 -7.30 -5.51
N LEU A 329 -9.07 -6.28 -5.61
CA LEU A 329 -8.55 -5.50 -4.49
C LEU A 329 -9.16 -4.09 -4.53
N GLN A 330 -9.66 -3.59 -3.40
CA GLN A 330 -10.24 -2.24 -3.32
C GLN A 330 -9.74 -1.42 -2.13
N LEU A 331 -9.74 -0.10 -2.28
CA LEU A 331 -9.64 0.85 -1.17
C LEU A 331 -11.04 1.23 -0.71
N GLY A 332 -11.28 1.17 0.60
CA GLY A 332 -12.65 1.13 1.13
C GLY A 332 -13.14 -0.31 1.25
N SER A 333 -14.42 -0.45 1.59
CA SER A 333 -15.01 -1.74 1.95
C SER A 333 -16.42 -1.88 1.39
N THR A 334 -16.77 -3.08 0.94
CA THR A 334 -18.11 -3.40 0.42
C THR A 334 -19.10 -3.54 1.56
N PHE A 335 -18.85 -4.51 2.46
CA PHE A 335 -19.56 -4.74 3.72
C PHE A 335 -18.61 -5.44 4.74
N PRO A 336 -18.56 -5.04 6.02
CA PRO A 336 -19.18 -3.81 6.55
C PRO A 336 -18.61 -2.57 5.82
N ARG A 337 -19.48 -1.64 5.45
CA ARG A 337 -19.14 -0.46 4.66
C ARG A 337 -18.86 0.70 5.59
N ILE A 338 -17.64 0.72 6.11
CA ILE A 338 -17.21 1.83 6.97
C ILE A 338 -16.98 3.06 6.09
N LEU A 339 -16.10 2.95 5.10
CA LEU A 339 -15.90 3.95 4.07
C LEU A 339 -16.10 3.26 2.72
N TYR A 340 -16.85 3.87 1.81
CA TYR A 340 -17.01 3.34 0.46
C TYR A 340 -15.67 3.29 -0.28
N GLY A 341 -14.86 4.33 -0.07
CA GLY A 341 -13.50 4.48 -0.58
C GLY A 341 -12.84 5.68 0.10
N PRO A 342 -11.70 6.18 -0.42
CA PRO A 342 -11.08 7.39 0.11
C PRO A 342 -12.04 8.60 0.05
N PRO A 343 -12.36 9.25 1.18
CA PRO A 343 -13.23 10.43 1.19
C PRO A 343 -12.60 11.62 0.45
N LEU A 344 -13.42 12.43 -0.22
CA LEU A 344 -12.95 13.62 -0.97
C LEU A 344 -12.60 14.79 -0.06
N ASP A 345 -13.26 14.89 1.10
CA ASP A 345 -13.07 15.96 2.09
C ASP A 345 -11.93 15.68 3.07
N MET A 346 -11.26 14.52 2.94
CA MET A 346 -10.11 14.14 3.77
C MET A 346 -8.80 14.20 2.98
N PRO A 347 -7.67 14.58 3.62
CA PRO A 347 -6.37 14.55 2.98
C PRO A 347 -5.99 13.14 2.52
N LEU A 348 -5.81 12.96 1.22
CA LEU A 348 -5.32 11.74 0.60
C LEU A 348 -4.01 12.01 -0.13
N ASN A 349 -2.99 11.19 0.08
CA ASN A 349 -1.74 11.27 -0.68
C ASN A 349 -1.87 10.46 -1.98
N ASP A 350 -2.48 11.05 -3.01
CA ASP A 350 -2.69 10.42 -4.32
C ASP A 350 -1.39 9.85 -4.92
N ALA A 351 -0.30 10.62 -4.85
CA ALA A 351 0.99 10.19 -5.38
C ALA A 351 1.52 8.94 -4.66
N TRP A 352 1.28 8.84 -3.36
CA TRP A 352 1.67 7.67 -2.58
C TRP A 352 0.90 6.41 -3.00
N PHE A 353 -0.41 6.51 -3.23
CA PHE A 353 -1.21 5.38 -3.71
C PHE A 353 -0.90 5.03 -5.18
N ARG A 354 -0.71 6.03 -6.06
CA ARG A 354 -0.35 5.80 -7.47
C ARG A 354 0.97 5.06 -7.63
N ARG A 355 2.00 5.42 -6.85
CA ARG A 355 3.29 4.70 -6.82
C ARG A 355 3.18 3.24 -6.37
N ARG A 356 2.02 2.82 -5.83
CA ARG A 356 1.71 1.46 -5.38
C ARG A 356 0.67 0.77 -6.27
N GLY A 357 0.47 1.30 -7.47
CA GLY A 357 -0.38 0.70 -8.50
C GLY A 357 -1.87 0.85 -8.22
N TRP A 358 -2.29 1.95 -7.59
CA TRP A 358 -3.70 2.35 -7.53
C TRP A 358 -3.96 3.46 -8.54
N GLN A 359 -4.98 3.30 -9.37
CA GLN A 359 -5.37 4.30 -10.35
C GLN A 359 -6.38 5.27 -9.73
N LEU A 360 -6.12 6.57 -9.88
CA LEU A 360 -6.87 7.67 -9.26
C LEU A 360 -7.05 8.83 -10.25
N ASN A 361 -7.15 8.53 -11.55
CA ASN A 361 -7.31 9.50 -12.65
C ASN A 361 -8.79 9.78 -13.00
N ARG A 362 -9.73 9.01 -12.43
CA ARG A 362 -11.19 9.14 -12.58
C ARG A 362 -11.73 8.83 -13.98
N GLU A 363 -10.92 8.23 -14.85
CA GLU A 363 -11.31 7.96 -16.24
C GLU A 363 -12.29 6.79 -16.33
N LEU A 364 -12.04 5.70 -15.62
CA LEU A 364 -12.88 4.49 -15.62
C LEU A 364 -13.41 4.15 -14.21
N PRO A 365 -14.45 3.31 -14.11
CA PRO A 365 -14.87 2.76 -12.82
C PRO A 365 -13.70 2.10 -12.08
N GLY A 366 -13.62 2.30 -10.77
CA GLY A 366 -12.50 1.82 -9.95
C GLY A 366 -11.22 2.64 -10.04
N GLN A 367 -11.20 3.73 -10.82
CA GLN A 367 -10.06 4.62 -10.93
C GLN A 367 -10.30 5.98 -10.23
N GLY A 368 -11.25 6.04 -9.31
CA GLY A 368 -11.51 7.18 -8.45
C GLY A 368 -12.63 8.11 -8.94
N ARG A 369 -13.61 7.60 -9.69
CA ARG A 369 -14.88 8.29 -9.95
C ARG A 369 -15.58 8.57 -8.62
N THR A 370 -16.39 9.62 -8.61
CA THR A 370 -17.05 10.07 -7.39
C THR A 370 -18.27 9.20 -7.08
N VAL A 371 -18.32 8.69 -5.86
CA VAL A 371 -19.49 8.02 -5.28
C VAL A 371 -19.99 8.84 -4.09
N HIS A 372 -21.29 8.85 -3.86
CA HIS A 372 -21.95 9.70 -2.88
C HIS A 372 -22.73 8.88 -1.88
N ASP A 373 -22.62 9.27 -0.62
CA ASP A 373 -23.68 8.97 0.35
C ASP A 373 -24.60 10.18 0.41
N LEU A 374 -25.91 9.93 0.42
CA LEU A 374 -26.94 10.94 0.35
C LEU A 374 -27.87 10.84 1.56
N ILE A 375 -28.49 11.96 1.91
CA ILE A 375 -29.51 12.03 2.96
C ILE A 375 -30.73 12.79 2.46
N LEU A 376 -31.91 12.25 2.75
CA LEU A 376 -33.19 12.87 2.48
C LEU A 376 -33.89 13.18 3.80
N THR A 377 -34.42 14.40 3.94
CA THR A 377 -35.45 14.71 4.93
C THR A 377 -36.80 14.51 4.27
N PHE A 378 -37.72 13.75 4.89
CA PHE A 378 -38.99 13.40 4.24
C PHE A 378 -39.85 14.62 3.89
N SER A 379 -39.77 15.72 4.65
CA SER A 379 -40.43 16.99 4.30
C SER A 379 -39.89 17.65 3.02
N GLU A 380 -38.71 17.24 2.56
CA GLU A 380 -38.06 17.73 1.34
C GLU A 380 -38.24 16.78 0.16
N TRP A 381 -38.96 15.66 0.34
CA TRP A 381 -39.22 14.67 -0.70
C TRP A 381 -40.06 15.27 -1.83
N ARG A 382 -39.61 15.14 -3.08
CA ARG A 382 -40.21 15.80 -4.25
C ARG A 382 -40.77 14.84 -5.30
N TYR A 383 -40.96 13.58 -4.94
CA TYR A 383 -41.56 12.64 -5.87
C TYR A 383 -43.02 12.99 -6.14
N LYS A 384 -43.41 12.81 -7.40
CA LYS A 384 -44.79 12.88 -7.87
C LYS A 384 -44.98 11.69 -8.78
N GLU A 385 -45.99 10.88 -8.49
CA GLU A 385 -46.37 9.81 -9.39
C GLU A 385 -46.74 10.38 -10.77
N ASP A 386 -46.33 9.67 -11.81
CA ASP A 386 -46.82 9.95 -13.15
C ASP A 386 -48.29 9.55 -13.21
N PRO A 387 -49.22 10.47 -13.54
CA PRO A 387 -50.64 10.15 -13.65
C PRO A 387 -50.97 9.23 -14.85
N PHE A 388 -50.08 9.09 -15.84
CA PHE A 388 -50.31 8.28 -17.03
C PHE A 388 -49.07 7.45 -17.43
N PRO A 389 -48.60 6.55 -16.56
CA PRO A 389 -47.42 5.77 -16.87
C PRO A 389 -47.75 4.76 -17.98
N PRO A 390 -46.80 4.45 -18.89
CA PRO A 390 -47.03 3.53 -20.01
C PRO A 390 -47.42 2.12 -19.53
N THR A 391 -46.98 1.74 -18.34
CA THR A 391 -47.39 0.54 -17.61
C THR A 391 -47.59 0.93 -16.15
N THR A 392 -48.47 0.27 -15.39
CA THR A 392 -48.74 0.64 -13.99
C THR A 392 -47.76 -0.10 -13.07
N PRO A 393 -46.68 0.56 -12.58
CA PRO A 393 -45.82 -0.07 -11.62
C PRO A 393 -46.55 -0.25 -10.27
N SER A 394 -46.14 -1.24 -9.49
CA SER A 394 -46.62 -1.42 -8.12
C SER A 394 -45.47 -1.78 -7.19
N TYR A 395 -45.60 -1.37 -5.93
CA TYR A 395 -44.56 -1.53 -4.92
C TYR A 395 -45.15 -2.13 -3.65
N ARG A 396 -44.40 -3.04 -3.02
CA ARG A 396 -44.82 -3.63 -1.75
C ARG A 396 -43.64 -4.18 -0.95
N PRO A 397 -43.78 -4.32 0.37
CA PRO A 397 -42.88 -5.13 1.17
C PRO A 397 -42.78 -6.58 0.67
N CYS A 398 -41.59 -7.14 0.82
CA CYS A 398 -41.28 -8.52 0.50
C CYS A 398 -41.86 -9.48 1.55
N THR A 399 -42.20 -10.69 1.10
CA THR A 399 -42.58 -11.82 1.94
C THR A 399 -41.55 -12.93 1.84
N GLN A 400 -41.59 -13.90 2.76
CA GLN A 400 -40.66 -15.04 2.70
C GLN A 400 -40.77 -15.81 1.37
N ALA A 401 -41.95 -15.88 0.77
CA ALA A 401 -42.17 -16.56 -0.50
C ALA A 401 -41.50 -15.84 -1.69
N ASP A 402 -41.26 -14.53 -1.58
CA ASP A 402 -40.66 -13.74 -2.66
C ASP A 402 -39.12 -13.86 -2.68
N MET A 403 -38.49 -14.22 -1.56
CA MET A 403 -37.03 -14.16 -1.39
C MET A 403 -36.24 -14.97 -2.43
N GLY A 404 -36.78 -16.10 -2.90
CA GLY A 404 -36.15 -16.86 -3.99
C GLY A 404 -36.01 -16.02 -5.28
N GLN A 405 -37.09 -15.32 -5.67
CA GLN A 405 -37.09 -14.45 -6.86
C GLN A 405 -36.24 -13.21 -6.64
N VAL A 406 -36.23 -12.64 -5.43
CA VAL A 406 -35.36 -11.52 -5.07
C VAL A 406 -33.89 -11.88 -5.26
N LEU A 407 -33.47 -13.03 -4.72
CA LEU A 407 -32.09 -13.49 -4.84
C LEU A 407 -31.69 -13.77 -6.29
N GLU A 408 -32.61 -14.29 -7.11
CA GLU A 408 -32.38 -14.49 -8.55
C GLU A 408 -32.20 -13.16 -9.29
N LEU A 409 -33.09 -12.20 -9.05
CA LEU A 409 -33.01 -10.85 -9.63
C LEU A 409 -31.69 -10.17 -9.26
N VAL A 410 -31.34 -10.20 -7.97
CA VAL A 410 -30.11 -9.59 -7.45
C VAL A 410 -28.89 -10.28 -8.02
N ALA A 411 -28.83 -11.61 -8.04
CA ALA A 411 -27.69 -12.34 -8.60
C ALA A 411 -27.45 -11.97 -10.07
N ARG A 412 -28.51 -11.92 -10.88
CA ARG A 412 -28.43 -11.53 -12.29
C ARG A 412 -27.90 -10.11 -12.46
N ILE A 413 -28.50 -9.13 -11.78
CA ILE A 413 -28.11 -7.72 -11.92
C ILE A 413 -26.71 -7.47 -11.36
N CYS A 414 -26.34 -8.11 -10.25
CA CYS A 414 -24.99 -8.03 -9.68
C CYS A 414 -23.93 -8.49 -10.68
N PHE A 415 -24.20 -9.59 -11.39
CA PHE A 415 -23.33 -10.10 -12.44
C PHE A 415 -23.23 -9.11 -13.63
N GLU A 416 -24.36 -8.61 -14.13
CA GLU A 416 -24.42 -7.72 -15.29
C GLU A 416 -23.81 -6.32 -15.04
N GLN A 417 -24.00 -5.77 -13.83
CA GLN A 417 -23.59 -4.41 -13.49
C GLN A 417 -22.35 -4.34 -12.58
N ALA A 418 -21.69 -5.47 -12.35
CA ALA A 418 -20.54 -5.60 -11.44
C ALA A 418 -20.82 -5.03 -10.03
N LYS A 419 -22.06 -5.15 -9.53
CA LYS A 419 -22.47 -4.73 -8.19
C LYS A 419 -22.16 -5.84 -7.18
N MET A 420 -20.94 -5.85 -6.68
CA MET A 420 -20.46 -6.95 -5.84
C MET A 420 -20.88 -6.79 -4.37
N GLY A 421 -21.07 -7.92 -3.66
CA GLY A 421 -21.40 -7.96 -2.23
C GLY A 421 -22.87 -7.68 -1.85
N TRP A 422 -23.74 -7.33 -2.81
CA TRP A 422 -25.16 -7.07 -2.54
C TRP A 422 -25.95 -8.37 -2.30
N PHE A 423 -25.61 -9.44 -3.02
CA PHE A 423 -26.28 -10.74 -2.89
C PHE A 423 -26.28 -11.24 -1.43
N ASP A 424 -25.13 -11.18 -0.76
CA ASP A 424 -24.99 -11.58 0.65
C ASP A 424 -25.87 -10.77 1.59
N GLN A 425 -26.10 -9.48 1.30
CA GLN A 425 -26.97 -8.64 2.13
C GLN A 425 -28.41 -9.11 2.04
N TYR A 426 -28.92 -9.38 0.84
CA TYR A 426 -30.25 -9.96 0.65
C TYR A 426 -30.36 -11.37 1.24
N LEU A 427 -29.33 -12.21 1.02
CA LEU A 427 -29.30 -13.58 1.53
C LEU A 427 -29.38 -13.62 3.06
N SER A 428 -28.70 -12.68 3.74
CA SER A 428 -28.70 -12.59 5.21
C SER A 428 -30.09 -12.34 5.84
N LEU A 429 -31.04 -11.84 5.05
CA LEU A 429 -32.41 -11.59 5.50
C LEU A 429 -33.34 -12.79 5.28
N MET A 430 -32.97 -13.74 4.41
CA MET A 430 -33.80 -14.90 4.09
C MET A 430 -34.10 -15.72 5.35
N ASN A 431 -35.37 -16.12 5.53
CA ASN A 431 -35.87 -16.79 6.74
C ASN A 431 -35.76 -15.98 8.05
N GLY A 432 -35.37 -14.69 7.97
CA GLY A 432 -35.29 -13.78 9.10
C GLY A 432 -36.54 -12.91 9.26
N PRO A 433 -36.71 -12.25 10.42
CA PRO A 433 -37.88 -11.41 10.70
C PRO A 433 -37.90 -10.08 9.92
N ASN A 434 -36.77 -9.71 9.31
CA ASN A 434 -36.57 -8.42 8.62
C ASN A 434 -36.80 -8.51 7.09
N VAL A 435 -37.37 -9.60 6.57
CA VAL A 435 -37.69 -9.71 5.13
C VAL A 435 -38.63 -8.60 4.66
N LYS A 436 -39.53 -8.13 5.52
CA LYS A 436 -40.44 -7.01 5.23
C LYS A 436 -39.72 -5.68 4.94
N ASP A 437 -38.45 -5.54 5.32
CA ASP A 437 -37.64 -4.35 5.04
C ASP A 437 -37.03 -4.40 3.63
N VAL A 438 -37.26 -5.49 2.89
CA VAL A 438 -37.02 -5.53 1.44
C VAL A 438 -38.25 -4.99 0.73
N ILE A 439 -38.07 -3.96 -0.10
CA ILE A 439 -39.14 -3.37 -0.91
C ILE A 439 -39.01 -3.85 -2.35
N LEU A 440 -40.10 -4.36 -2.91
CA LEU A 440 -40.18 -4.91 -4.25
C LEU A 440 -40.88 -3.93 -5.19
N GLY A 441 -40.39 -3.82 -6.42
CA GLY A 441 -41.02 -3.07 -7.50
C GLY A 441 -41.37 -3.98 -8.68
N PHE A 442 -42.61 -3.87 -9.13
CA PHE A 442 -43.17 -4.65 -10.22
C PHE A 442 -43.58 -3.75 -11.38
N ALA A 443 -43.41 -4.24 -12.60
CA ALA A 443 -43.98 -3.66 -13.81
C ALA A 443 -44.48 -4.80 -14.70
N ASP A 444 -45.69 -4.68 -15.24
CA ASP A 444 -46.36 -5.73 -16.03
C ASP A 444 -46.35 -7.11 -15.35
N ASN A 445 -46.60 -7.12 -14.03
CA ASN A 445 -46.56 -8.30 -13.15
C ASN A 445 -45.19 -9.00 -13.02
N ALA A 446 -44.11 -8.43 -13.56
CA ALA A 446 -42.75 -8.93 -13.37
C ALA A 446 -42.01 -8.15 -12.28
N MET A 447 -41.27 -8.84 -11.41
CA MET A 447 -40.38 -8.20 -10.45
C MET A 447 -39.17 -7.63 -11.19
N VAL A 448 -39.06 -6.30 -11.21
CA VAL A 448 -38.03 -5.57 -11.97
C VAL A 448 -37.11 -4.74 -11.09
N ALA A 449 -37.46 -4.59 -9.81
CA ALA A 449 -36.69 -3.80 -8.87
C ALA A 449 -36.82 -4.30 -7.43
N THR A 450 -35.79 -4.04 -6.63
CA THR A 450 -35.79 -4.27 -5.18
C THR A 450 -34.84 -3.30 -4.48
N ALA A 451 -35.15 -2.94 -3.23
CA ALA A 451 -34.29 -2.15 -2.36
C ALA A 451 -34.34 -2.68 -0.91
N LEU A 452 -33.26 -2.50 -0.15
CA LEU A 452 -33.21 -2.86 1.27
C LEU A 452 -33.34 -1.61 2.12
N THR A 453 -34.41 -1.49 2.90
CA THR A 453 -34.49 -0.52 3.99
C THR A 453 -33.99 -1.13 5.30
N TYR A 454 -33.60 -0.28 6.24
CA TYR A 454 -33.27 -0.69 7.60
C TYR A 454 -33.39 0.49 8.56
N THR A 455 -33.66 0.20 9.83
CA THR A 455 -33.54 1.19 10.92
C THR A 455 -32.35 0.84 11.80
N PRO A 456 -31.79 1.81 12.56
CA PRO A 456 -30.70 1.53 13.49
C PRO A 456 -31.05 0.43 14.51
N SER A 457 -32.32 0.32 14.89
CA SER A 457 -32.83 -0.57 15.94
C SER A 457 -33.47 -1.87 15.44
N CYS A 458 -33.49 -2.15 14.12
CA CYS A 458 -34.14 -3.34 13.56
C CYS A 458 -33.48 -4.67 13.95
N GLY A 459 -32.24 -4.64 14.46
CA GLY A 459 -31.48 -5.83 14.84
C GLY A 459 -31.05 -6.70 13.64
N SER A 460 -31.22 -6.23 12.40
CA SER A 460 -30.73 -6.92 11.21
C SER A 460 -29.21 -6.81 11.07
N GLN A 461 -28.61 -7.72 10.33
CA GLN A 461 -27.18 -7.64 10.01
C GLN A 461 -26.86 -6.39 9.16
N ILE A 462 -27.84 -5.85 8.42
CA ILE A 462 -27.67 -4.67 7.56
C ILE A 462 -27.30 -3.43 8.39
N SER A 463 -28.03 -3.15 9.47
CA SER A 463 -27.72 -2.00 10.34
C SER A 463 -26.37 -2.16 11.04
N SER A 464 -25.91 -3.40 11.25
CA SER A 464 -24.55 -3.67 11.74
C SER A 464 -23.46 -3.44 10.69
N ASN A 465 -23.76 -3.62 9.40
CA ASN A 465 -22.83 -3.47 8.29
C ASN A 465 -22.74 -2.03 7.77
N LEU A 466 -23.76 -1.21 8.03
CA LEU A 466 -23.89 0.17 7.60
C LEU A 466 -24.19 1.07 8.81
N PRO A 467 -23.17 1.62 9.47
CA PRO A 467 -23.35 2.32 10.74
C PRO A 467 -24.00 3.71 10.59
N TRP A 468 -23.86 4.34 9.42
CA TRP A 468 -24.04 5.78 9.28
C TRP A 468 -25.45 6.28 9.55
N ALA A 469 -26.50 5.54 9.18
CA ALA A 469 -27.87 5.93 9.53
C ALA A 469 -28.01 6.13 11.06
N GLY A 470 -27.57 5.14 11.86
CA GLY A 470 -27.64 5.22 13.32
C GLY A 470 -26.65 6.19 13.96
N GLN A 471 -25.54 6.49 13.29
CA GLN A 471 -24.55 7.46 13.79
C GLN A 471 -24.93 8.92 13.48
N ILE A 472 -25.76 9.15 12.46
CA ILE A 472 -26.25 10.51 12.15
C ILE A 472 -27.27 10.93 13.20
N ASP A 473 -28.29 10.10 13.44
CA ASP A 473 -29.32 10.33 14.46
C ASP A 473 -30.22 9.10 14.61
N ASN A 474 -31.03 9.05 15.68
CA ASN A 474 -31.97 7.95 15.93
C ASN A 474 -33.22 7.99 15.02
N ASP A 475 -33.46 9.11 14.33
CA ASP A 475 -34.60 9.29 13.42
C ASP A 475 -34.25 9.08 11.93
N VAL A 476 -33.06 8.55 11.65
CA VAL A 476 -32.56 8.29 10.31
C VAL A 476 -32.63 6.80 10.02
N GLY A 477 -33.46 6.41 9.05
CA GLY A 477 -33.43 5.09 8.44
C GLY A 477 -32.41 5.03 7.31
N GLY A 478 -32.08 3.83 6.84
CA GLY A 478 -31.21 3.63 5.70
C GLY A 478 -31.90 2.91 4.55
N VAL A 479 -31.42 3.17 3.34
CA VAL A 479 -31.72 2.40 2.13
C VAL A 479 -30.40 2.01 1.45
N THR A 480 -30.27 0.75 1.10
CA THR A 480 -29.06 0.19 0.48
C THR A 480 -29.40 -0.83 -0.60
N CYS A 481 -28.37 -1.25 -1.35
CA CYS A 481 -28.46 -2.29 -2.38
C CYS A 481 -29.66 -2.14 -3.34
N ILE A 482 -29.92 -0.90 -3.78
CA ILE A 482 -31.01 -0.57 -4.70
C ILE A 482 -30.72 -1.22 -6.07
N CYS A 483 -31.46 -2.26 -6.37
CA CYS A 483 -31.29 -3.13 -7.53
C CYS A 483 -32.46 -2.92 -8.49
N VAL A 484 -32.18 -2.38 -9.68
CA VAL A 484 -33.22 -2.08 -10.68
C VAL A 484 -32.76 -2.57 -12.04
N HIS A 485 -33.66 -3.24 -12.76
CA HIS A 485 -33.42 -3.63 -14.14
C HIS A 485 -33.10 -2.39 -15.00
N PRO A 486 -31.99 -2.35 -15.77
CA PRO A 486 -31.54 -1.14 -16.45
C PRO A 486 -32.61 -0.44 -17.29
N THR A 487 -33.37 -1.21 -18.08
CA THR A 487 -34.40 -0.67 -18.98
C THR A 487 -35.65 -0.16 -18.26
N MET A 488 -35.84 -0.52 -17.00
CA MET A 488 -37.02 -0.15 -16.21
C MET A 488 -36.71 0.97 -15.21
N ARG A 489 -35.44 1.40 -15.11
CA ARG A 489 -34.95 2.33 -14.08
C ARG A 489 -35.76 3.62 -14.02
N ASP A 490 -35.93 4.31 -15.15
CA ASP A 490 -36.63 5.59 -15.19
C ASP A 490 -38.10 5.47 -14.80
N LEU A 491 -38.71 4.32 -15.10
CA LEU A 491 -40.11 4.03 -14.75
C LEU A 491 -40.28 3.76 -13.25
N VAL A 492 -39.40 2.95 -12.65
CA VAL A 492 -39.66 2.37 -11.31
C VAL A 492 -38.85 2.98 -10.17
N MET A 493 -37.76 3.70 -10.44
CA MET A 493 -36.87 4.21 -9.39
C MET A 493 -37.58 5.17 -8.43
N GLY A 494 -38.37 6.11 -8.96
CA GLY A 494 -39.07 7.11 -8.14
C GLY A 494 -40.06 6.47 -7.18
N GLY A 495 -40.94 5.59 -7.67
CA GLY A 495 -41.94 4.92 -6.84
C GLY A 495 -41.33 3.88 -5.89
N LEU A 496 -40.22 3.23 -6.27
CA LEU A 496 -39.48 2.35 -5.35
C LEU A 496 -38.93 3.13 -4.16
N LEU A 497 -38.34 4.30 -4.40
CA LEU A 497 -37.85 5.18 -3.35
C LEU A 497 -38.98 5.74 -2.50
N ASP A 498 -40.12 6.06 -3.11
CA ASP A 498 -41.33 6.50 -2.40
C ASP A 498 -41.82 5.42 -1.42
N ALA A 499 -41.94 4.17 -1.87
CA ALA A 499 -42.28 3.04 -1.02
C ALA A 499 -41.24 2.82 0.12
N CYS A 500 -39.95 3.09 -0.13
CA CYS A 500 -38.92 3.08 0.91
C CYS A 500 -39.13 4.20 1.94
N VAL A 501 -39.45 5.42 1.48
CA VAL A 501 -39.77 6.58 2.34
C VAL A 501 -40.98 6.26 3.22
N GLU A 502 -42.07 5.76 2.63
CA GLU A 502 -43.28 5.39 3.37
C GLU A 502 -43.00 4.30 4.42
N THR A 503 -42.22 3.27 4.04
CA THR A 503 -41.85 2.19 4.96
C THR A 503 -41.07 2.72 6.16
N LEU A 504 -40.03 3.51 5.92
CA LEU A 504 -39.21 4.09 6.98
C LEU A 504 -40.01 5.10 7.83
N HIS A 505 -40.89 5.89 7.21
CA HIS A 505 -41.77 6.82 7.91
C HIS A 505 -42.75 6.08 8.86
N HIS A 506 -43.35 4.97 8.40
CA HIS A 506 -44.18 4.12 9.25
C HIS A 506 -43.39 3.47 10.40
N GLN A 507 -42.09 3.25 10.21
CA GLN A 507 -41.17 2.77 11.25
C GLN A 507 -40.67 3.89 12.18
N GLY A 508 -41.19 5.11 12.04
CA GLY A 508 -40.90 6.25 12.91
C GLY A 508 -39.69 7.09 12.51
N MET A 509 -39.10 6.82 11.35
CA MET A 509 -37.99 7.64 10.83
C MET A 509 -38.52 8.93 10.21
N LYS A 510 -37.69 9.96 10.18
CA LYS A 510 -37.98 11.27 9.54
C LYS A 510 -37.05 11.57 8.38
N ARG A 511 -35.96 10.80 8.29
CA ARG A 511 -34.90 10.95 7.31
C ARG A 511 -34.49 9.59 6.78
N MET A 512 -33.94 9.57 5.58
CA MET A 512 -33.40 8.37 4.94
C MET A 512 -31.99 8.63 4.44
N PHE A 513 -31.08 7.73 4.78
CA PHE A 513 -29.70 7.69 4.33
C PHE A 513 -29.57 6.69 3.17
N ALA A 514 -29.03 7.12 2.03
CA ALA A 514 -28.79 6.26 0.87
C ALA A 514 -27.28 6.17 0.60
N ASP A 515 -26.72 4.97 0.65
CA ASP A 515 -25.28 4.76 0.59
C ASP A 515 -24.77 4.34 -0.80
N GLY A 516 -23.57 4.80 -1.17
CA GLY A 516 -22.85 4.30 -2.34
C GLY A 516 -23.46 4.65 -3.71
N ILE A 517 -24.08 5.82 -3.85
CA ILE A 517 -24.72 6.29 -5.09
C ILE A 517 -23.68 6.89 -6.05
N GLY A 518 -23.48 6.23 -7.20
CA GLY A 518 -22.52 6.63 -8.23
C GLY A 518 -23.07 7.72 -9.18
N GLU A 519 -23.00 7.45 -10.48
CA GLU A 519 -23.36 8.38 -11.57
C GLU A 519 -24.83 8.84 -11.52
N GLU A 520 -25.68 8.06 -10.88
CA GLU A 520 -27.12 8.29 -10.71
C GLU A 520 -27.46 9.41 -9.71
N ALA A 521 -26.45 9.97 -9.01
CA ALA A 521 -26.66 10.87 -7.88
C ALA A 521 -27.52 12.09 -8.23
N ASP A 522 -27.40 12.63 -9.44
CA ASP A 522 -28.18 13.80 -9.88
C ASP A 522 -29.69 13.54 -9.89
N GLY A 523 -30.12 12.30 -10.17
CA GLY A 523 -31.52 11.90 -10.08
C GLY A 523 -32.04 11.97 -8.64
N PHE A 524 -31.25 11.49 -7.68
CA PHE A 524 -31.58 11.57 -6.26
C PHE A 524 -31.65 13.03 -5.77
N LEU A 525 -30.71 13.88 -6.20
CA LEU A 525 -30.72 15.30 -5.82
C LEU A 525 -31.99 16.03 -6.28
N LYS A 526 -32.49 15.71 -7.49
CA LYS A 526 -33.75 16.27 -8.01
C LYS A 526 -34.96 15.86 -7.15
N LEU A 527 -34.92 14.68 -6.54
CA LEU A 527 -35.96 14.17 -5.66
C LEU A 527 -35.89 14.74 -4.23
N GLY A 528 -34.91 15.59 -3.92
CA GLY A 528 -34.77 16.27 -2.63
C GLY A 528 -33.66 15.72 -1.73
N PHE A 529 -32.91 14.71 -2.17
CA PHE A 529 -31.72 14.27 -1.44
C PHE A 529 -30.64 15.35 -1.43
N ARG A 530 -29.82 15.33 -0.40
CA ARG A 530 -28.63 16.16 -0.25
C ARG A 530 -27.40 15.27 -0.11
N LYS A 531 -26.25 15.75 -0.58
CA LYS A 531 -24.98 15.04 -0.40
C LYS A 531 -24.60 15.03 1.08
N TRP A 532 -24.34 13.85 1.63
CA TRP A 532 -23.83 13.67 2.98
C TRP A 532 -22.31 13.44 2.98
N ALA A 533 -21.81 12.55 2.13
CA ALA A 533 -20.38 12.31 1.93
C ALA A 533 -20.06 12.00 0.47
N GLN A 534 -18.78 12.16 0.11
CA GLN A 534 -18.27 11.86 -1.22
C GLN A 534 -16.97 11.05 -1.11
N TYR A 535 -16.85 10.02 -1.94
CA TYR A 535 -15.70 9.12 -1.97
C TYR A 535 -15.20 8.91 -3.39
N ARG A 536 -13.98 8.40 -3.50
CA ARG A 536 -13.41 7.89 -4.75
C ARG A 536 -13.59 6.38 -4.79
N ASP A 537 -14.22 5.84 -5.84
CA ASP A 537 -14.27 4.39 -6.04
C ASP A 537 -12.91 3.88 -6.56
N VAL A 538 -12.17 3.14 -5.75
CA VAL A 538 -10.80 2.72 -6.13
C VAL A 538 -10.64 1.24 -5.96
N TRP A 539 -10.50 0.51 -7.08
CA TRP A 539 -10.30 -0.92 -7.09
C TRP A 539 -9.51 -1.36 -8.32
N LYS A 540 -8.96 -2.58 -8.27
CA LYS A 540 -8.33 -3.26 -9.39
C LYS A 540 -8.66 -4.74 -9.35
N ASP A 541 -8.96 -5.29 -10.51
CA ASP A 541 -9.12 -6.74 -10.68
C ASP A 541 -7.74 -7.41 -10.66
N THR A 542 -7.68 -8.64 -10.15
CA THR A 542 -6.44 -9.39 -9.91
C THR A 542 -6.24 -10.54 -10.87
#